data_AF-A0A3R7AKP1-F1
#
_entry.id   AF-A0A3R7AKP1-F1
#
_cell.length_a   1.000
_cell.length_b   1.000
_cell.length_c   1.000
_cell.angle_alpha   90.00
_cell.angle_beta   90.00
_cell.angle_gamma   90.00
#
_symmetry.space_group_name_H-M   'P 1'
#
loop_
_entity.id
_entity.type
_entity.pdbx_description
1 polymer ?
#
loop_
_entity_poly.entity_id
_entity_poly.type
_entity_poly.pdbx_seq_one_letter_code
_entity_poly.pdbx_strand_id
1 'polypeptide(L)'
;MVTAHDANKSCRRERKRKMMVSYRKEKKLEECELKMAYRRLEMEIHALRASTHSALSWKDIALALEEEVKPSHVEYQSLKEKVKATSRLLRCMEQWTIREPYENTLLHQMISKTGDHVNLVVGIFPSPTRTVLVSRQILHDEAWGIVPKQRNRLAWFEFVTTPLGFIHIRAVLQVSHRITNHGPVDMPVEASMWGCDLRGVPPPLWESRLRRDVLGLMSISLAKVKTILGV
;
A
#
# COMPACT_ATOMS: atom_id res chain seq x y z
N MET A 1 -41.06 74.86 68.43
CA MET A 1 -40.50 75.36 67.16
C MET A 1 -39.53 74.31 66.61
N VAL A 2 -39.88 73.65 65.51
CA VAL A 2 -38.95 72.75 64.80
C VAL A 2 -37.91 73.63 64.11
N THR A 3 -36.63 73.44 64.42
CA THR A 3 -35.57 74.25 63.81
C THR A 3 -35.42 73.85 62.33
N ALA A 4 -35.12 74.81 61.44
CA ALA A 4 -34.97 74.56 60.00
C ALA A 4 -33.94 73.45 59.67
N HIS A 5 -32.98 73.23 60.57
CA HIS A 5 -32.00 72.15 60.50
C HIS A 5 -32.63 70.75 60.63
N ASP A 6 -33.59 70.56 61.53
CA ASP A 6 -34.26 69.27 61.74
C ASP A 6 -35.20 68.91 60.59
N ALA A 7 -35.87 69.90 60.00
CA ALA A 7 -36.68 69.74 58.80
C ALA A 7 -35.83 69.29 57.59
N ASN A 8 -34.64 69.87 57.40
CA ASN A 8 -33.72 69.51 56.32
C ASN A 8 -33.16 68.08 56.49
N LYS A 9 -32.85 67.68 57.73
CA LYS A 9 -32.41 66.31 58.06
C LYS A 9 -33.51 65.27 57.80
N SER A 10 -34.75 65.60 58.13
CA SER A 10 -35.92 64.76 57.83
C SER A 10 -36.15 64.60 56.32
N CYS A 11 -36.10 65.70 55.56
CA CYS A 11 -36.24 65.69 54.11
C CYS A 11 -35.16 64.84 53.40
N ARG A 12 -33.91 64.89 53.87
CA ARG A 12 -32.82 64.04 53.36
C ARG A 12 -33.06 62.55 53.59
N ARG A 13 -33.56 62.18 54.77
CA ARG A 13 -33.89 60.79 55.12
C ARG A 13 -35.04 60.25 54.26
N GLU A 14 -36.07 61.06 54.07
CA GLU A 14 -37.23 60.76 53.21
C GLU A 14 -36.77 60.49 51.76
N ARG A 15 -35.92 61.38 51.21
CA ARG A 15 -35.35 61.22 49.86
C ARG A 15 -34.52 59.95 49.73
N LYS A 16 -33.65 59.66 50.71
CA LYS A 16 -32.84 58.43 50.73
C LYS A 16 -33.72 57.19 50.82
N ARG A 17 -34.80 57.21 51.60
CA ARG A 17 -35.75 56.09 51.71
C ARG A 17 -36.47 55.85 50.38
N LYS A 18 -37.00 56.89 49.73
CA LYS A 18 -37.65 56.79 48.42
C LYS A 18 -36.69 56.26 47.35
N MET A 19 -35.44 56.74 47.34
CA MET A 19 -34.38 56.27 46.45
C MET A 19 -34.08 54.78 46.67
N MET A 20 -33.93 54.34 47.93
CA MET A 20 -33.67 52.92 48.25
C MET A 20 -34.85 52.01 47.87
N VAL A 21 -36.09 52.49 47.96
CA VAL A 21 -37.27 51.74 47.51
C VAL A 21 -37.28 51.61 45.98
N SER A 22 -36.98 52.69 45.25
CA SER A 22 -36.89 52.67 43.79
C SER A 22 -35.82 51.69 43.30
N TYR A 23 -34.62 51.79 43.88
CA TYR A 23 -33.50 50.89 43.56
C TYR A 23 -33.85 49.41 43.80
N ARG A 24 -34.53 49.10 44.91
CA ARG A 24 -34.96 47.71 45.20
C ARG A 24 -36.00 47.19 44.20
N LYS A 25 -36.88 48.06 43.70
CA LYS A 25 -37.88 47.69 42.68
C LYS A 25 -37.22 47.41 41.34
N GLU A 26 -36.31 48.30 40.93
CA GLU A 26 -35.55 48.18 39.69
C GLU A 26 -34.71 46.90 39.67
N LYS A 27 -33.95 46.64 40.74
CA LYS A 27 -33.17 45.41 40.87
C LYS A 27 -34.01 44.13 40.83
N LYS A 28 -35.22 44.17 41.40
CA LYS A 28 -36.16 43.03 41.37
C LYS A 28 -36.74 42.81 39.97
N LEU A 29 -36.93 43.88 39.19
CA LEU A 29 -37.36 43.80 37.81
C LEU A 29 -36.25 43.21 36.93
N GLU A 30 -35.02 43.69 37.05
CA GLU A 30 -33.84 43.15 36.36
C GLU A 30 -33.66 41.64 36.64
N GLU A 31 -33.80 41.23 37.90
CA GLU A 31 -33.70 39.82 38.28
C GLU A 31 -34.82 38.98 37.64
N CYS A 32 -36.02 39.54 37.52
CA CYS A 32 -37.15 38.88 36.86
C CYS A 32 -36.88 38.72 35.36
N GLU A 33 -36.40 39.78 34.69
CA GLU A 33 -36.06 39.77 33.27
C GLU A 33 -34.95 38.76 32.97
N LEU A 34 -33.91 38.72 33.80
CA LEU A 34 -32.81 37.77 33.63
C LEU A 34 -33.27 36.32 33.79
N LYS A 35 -34.16 36.06 34.76
CA LYS A 35 -34.78 34.73 34.94
C LYS A 35 -35.65 34.32 33.76
N MET A 36 -36.39 35.27 33.16
CA MET A 36 -37.19 35.00 31.96
C MET A 36 -36.31 34.73 30.74
N ALA A 37 -35.23 35.50 30.55
CA ALA A 37 -34.28 35.30 29.47
C ALA A 37 -33.58 33.93 29.58
N TYR A 38 -33.14 33.55 30.79
CA TYR A 38 -32.53 32.25 31.04
C TYR A 38 -33.45 31.09 30.65
N ARG A 39 -34.72 31.11 31.10
CA ARG A 39 -35.70 30.07 30.74
C ARG A 39 -35.94 29.99 29.24
N ARG A 40 -35.96 31.13 28.55
CA ARG A 40 -36.15 31.16 27.09
C ARG A 40 -34.98 30.48 26.37
N LEU A 41 -33.76 30.81 26.76
CA LEU A 41 -32.55 30.22 26.18
C LEU A 41 -32.45 28.71 26.49
N GLU A 42 -32.83 28.27 27.68
CA GLU A 42 -32.90 26.83 27.99
C GLU A 42 -33.89 26.09 27.10
N MET A 43 -35.07 26.65 26.86
CA MET A 43 -36.06 26.05 25.95
C MET A 43 -35.55 26.00 24.50
N GLU A 44 -34.85 27.03 24.04
CA GLU A 44 -34.27 27.10 22.70
C GLU A 44 -33.17 26.06 22.49
N ILE A 45 -32.27 25.89 23.47
CA ILE A 45 -31.25 24.83 23.45
C ILE A 45 -31.90 23.45 23.41
N HIS A 46 -32.95 23.23 24.21
CA HIS A 46 -33.66 21.95 24.23
C HIS A 46 -34.35 21.65 22.89
N ALA A 47 -34.97 22.66 22.27
CA ALA A 47 -35.60 22.54 20.95
C ALA A 47 -34.57 22.25 19.85
N LEU A 48 -33.42 22.94 19.86
CA LEU A 48 -32.35 22.70 18.90
C LEU A 48 -31.80 21.28 19.04
N ARG A 49 -31.57 20.79 20.27
CA ARG A 49 -31.12 19.41 20.53
C ARG A 49 -32.14 18.36 20.09
N ALA A 50 -33.44 18.61 20.28
CA ALA A 50 -34.49 17.72 19.81
C ALA A 50 -34.63 17.73 18.27
N SER A 51 -34.32 18.85 17.61
CA SER A 51 -34.35 18.92 16.14
C SER A 51 -33.18 18.19 15.47
N THR A 52 -32.06 18.00 16.18
CA THR A 52 -30.85 17.36 15.66
C THR A 52 -30.87 15.83 15.64
N HIS A 53 -31.98 15.18 16.00
CA HIS A 53 -32.09 13.71 16.05
C HIS A 53 -31.93 12.97 14.70
N SER A 54 -31.83 13.67 13.56
CA SER A 54 -31.58 13.06 12.25
C SER A 54 -30.10 13.01 11.84
N ALA A 55 -29.20 13.68 12.57
CA ALA A 55 -27.77 13.67 12.28
C ALA A 55 -27.03 12.89 13.38
N LEU A 56 -26.18 11.94 12.97
CA LEU A 56 -25.26 11.24 13.87
C LEU A 56 -24.47 12.26 14.69
N SER A 57 -24.24 11.95 15.97
CA SER A 57 -23.46 12.88 16.78
C SER A 57 -22.04 12.98 16.22
N TRP A 58 -21.42 14.16 16.30
CA TRP A 58 -20.02 14.33 15.90
C TRP A 58 -19.08 13.35 16.61
N LYS A 59 -19.46 12.87 17.80
CA LYS A 59 -18.75 11.81 18.52
C LYS A 59 -18.82 10.47 17.78
N ASP A 60 -19.99 10.10 17.26
CA ASP A 60 -20.18 8.86 16.51
C ASP A 60 -19.51 8.93 15.13
N ILE A 61 -19.55 10.11 14.48
CA ILE A 61 -18.82 10.36 13.23
C ILE A 61 -17.30 10.23 13.47
N ALA A 62 -16.78 10.82 14.54
CA ALA A 62 -15.36 10.72 14.89
C ALA A 62 -14.95 9.28 15.22
N LEU A 63 -15.79 8.54 15.95
CA LEU A 63 -15.57 7.12 16.26
C LEU A 63 -15.54 6.26 14.99
N ALA A 64 -16.51 6.44 14.08
CA ALA A 64 -16.56 5.70 12.82
C ALA A 64 -15.32 5.97 11.95
N LEU A 65 -14.86 7.23 11.88
CA LEU A 65 -13.64 7.59 11.17
C LEU A 65 -12.38 6.98 11.83
N GLU A 66 -12.31 6.95 13.16
CA GLU A 66 -11.20 6.32 13.87
C GLU A 66 -11.18 4.79 13.67
N GLU A 67 -12.36 4.17 13.64
CA GLU A 67 -12.54 2.75 13.35
C GLU A 67 -12.14 2.38 11.92
N GLU A 68 -12.40 3.22 10.90
CA GLU A 68 -11.94 2.98 9.52
C GLU A 68 -10.43 3.25 9.32
N VAL A 69 -9.86 4.19 10.07
CA VAL A 69 -8.41 4.50 10.00
C VAL A 69 -7.57 3.34 10.54
N LYS A 70 -8.06 2.58 11.53
CA LYS A 70 -7.33 1.46 12.15
C LYS A 70 -7.01 0.30 11.17
N PRO A 71 -7.97 -0.30 10.44
CA PRO A 71 -7.72 -1.32 9.42
C PRO A 71 -6.78 -0.80 8.34
N SER A 72 -7.04 0.42 7.85
CA SER A 72 -6.25 1.08 6.81
C SER A 72 -4.79 1.28 7.26
N HIS A 73 -4.57 1.60 8.52
CA HIS A 73 -3.23 1.74 9.09
C HIS A 73 -2.50 0.41 9.17
N VAL A 74 -3.17 -0.67 9.59
CA VAL A 74 -2.58 -2.02 9.66
C VAL A 74 -2.20 -2.51 8.26
N GLU A 75 -3.09 -2.34 7.28
CA GLU A 75 -2.81 -2.69 5.88
C GLU A 75 -1.65 -1.86 5.31
N TYR A 76 -1.63 -0.55 5.55
CA TYR A 76 -0.56 0.33 5.12
C TYR A 76 0.79 -0.06 5.72
N GLN A 77 0.84 -0.38 7.02
CA GLN A 77 2.06 -0.85 7.67
C GLN A 77 2.53 -2.19 7.09
N SER A 78 1.61 -3.15 6.88
CA SER A 78 1.94 -4.42 6.23
C SER A 78 2.49 -4.22 4.81
N LEU A 79 1.89 -3.32 4.04
CA LEU A 79 2.35 -2.99 2.69
C LEU A 79 3.74 -2.33 2.72
N LYS A 80 3.98 -1.43 3.68
CA LYS A 80 5.27 -0.77 3.87
C LYS A 80 6.37 -1.76 4.27
N GLU A 81 6.05 -2.73 5.11
CA GLU A 81 6.96 -3.83 5.46
C GLU A 81 7.28 -4.71 4.25
N LYS A 82 6.26 -5.06 3.45
CA LYS A 82 6.44 -5.80 2.19
C LYS A 82 7.34 -5.04 1.22
N VAL A 83 7.08 -3.74 0.99
CA VAL A 83 7.95 -2.89 0.16
C VAL A 83 9.37 -2.90 0.67
N LYS A 84 9.59 -2.72 1.98
CA LYS A 84 10.93 -2.75 2.59
C LYS A 84 11.62 -4.10 2.39
N ALA A 85 10.89 -5.21 2.53
CA ALA A 85 11.43 -6.56 2.31
C ALA A 85 11.82 -6.77 0.84
N THR A 86 10.95 -6.38 -0.09
CA THR A 86 11.20 -6.47 -1.54
C THR A 86 12.40 -5.61 -1.95
N SER A 87 12.50 -4.36 -1.46
CA SER A 87 13.64 -3.49 -1.74
C SER A 87 14.96 -4.06 -1.22
N ARG A 88 14.97 -4.71 -0.05
CA ARG A 88 16.16 -5.40 0.47
C ARG A 88 16.57 -6.56 -0.44
N LEU A 89 15.60 -7.34 -0.91
CA LEU A 89 15.84 -8.46 -1.81
C LEU A 89 16.39 -7.99 -3.15
N LEU A 90 15.81 -6.94 -3.75
CA LEU A 90 16.32 -6.31 -4.97
C LEU A 90 17.76 -5.83 -4.79
N ARG A 91 18.07 -5.12 -3.71
CA ARG A 91 19.43 -4.67 -3.43
C ARG A 91 20.42 -5.82 -3.28
N CYS A 92 20.01 -6.92 -2.64
CA CYS A 92 20.85 -8.12 -2.57
C CYS A 92 21.04 -8.76 -3.95
N MET A 93 20.03 -8.79 -4.82
CA MET A 93 20.17 -9.31 -6.18
C MET A 93 21.04 -8.40 -7.06
N GLU A 94 20.97 -7.08 -6.87
CA GLU A 94 21.85 -6.11 -7.53
C GLU A 94 23.32 -6.30 -7.16
N GLN A 95 23.62 -6.71 -5.93
CA GLN A 95 25.01 -7.00 -5.50
C GLN A 95 25.66 -8.13 -6.31
N TRP A 96 24.88 -9.08 -6.81
CA TRP A 96 25.35 -10.17 -7.67
C TRP A 96 25.25 -9.85 -9.16
N THR A 97 24.86 -8.63 -9.50
CA THR A 97 24.74 -8.18 -10.89
C THR A 97 25.97 -7.35 -11.23
N ILE A 98 26.90 -7.92 -12.00
CA ILE A 98 28.06 -7.19 -12.51
C ILE A 98 27.55 -6.26 -13.62
N ARG A 99 27.69 -4.95 -13.44
CA ARG A 99 27.38 -3.98 -14.49
C ARG A 99 28.48 -4.03 -15.54
N GLU A 100 28.13 -4.36 -16.77
CA GLU A 100 29.08 -4.29 -17.89
C GLU A 100 29.34 -2.82 -18.28
N PRO A 101 30.46 -2.52 -18.96
CA PRO A 101 30.85 -1.15 -19.34
C PRO A 101 29.90 -0.46 -20.33
N TYR A 102 28.92 -1.17 -20.88
CA TYR A 102 27.90 -0.61 -21.79
C TYR A 102 26.63 -0.28 -20.98
N GLU A 103 26.13 0.95 -21.08
CA GLU A 103 25.08 1.53 -20.21
C GLU A 103 23.78 0.70 -20.10
N ASN A 104 23.53 -0.16 -21.08
CA ASN A 104 22.32 -0.95 -21.24
C ASN A 104 22.53 -2.46 -21.05
N THR A 105 23.73 -2.92 -20.69
CA THR A 105 24.00 -4.36 -20.49
C THR A 105 24.36 -4.67 -19.05
N LEU A 106 23.80 -5.74 -18.51
CA LEU A 106 24.03 -6.24 -17.15
C LEU A 106 24.37 -7.73 -17.22
N LEU A 107 25.31 -8.17 -16.39
CA LEU A 107 25.58 -9.58 -16.16
C LEU A 107 24.90 -10.01 -14.87
N HIS A 108 23.89 -10.87 -14.97
CA HIS A 108 23.15 -11.40 -13.84
C HIS A 108 23.59 -12.84 -13.53
N GLN A 109 24.18 -13.02 -12.35
CA GLN A 109 24.75 -14.30 -11.91
C GLN A 109 24.04 -14.78 -10.63
N MET A 110 23.47 -15.99 -10.66
CA MET A 110 22.90 -16.60 -9.45
C MET A 110 22.85 -18.14 -9.53
N ILE A 111 22.65 -18.77 -8.37
CA ILE A 111 22.24 -20.17 -8.27
C ILE A 111 20.73 -20.21 -7.98
N SER A 112 19.97 -20.78 -8.90
CA SER A 112 18.51 -20.93 -8.76
C SER A 112 18.15 -21.90 -7.62
N LYS A 113 16.88 -21.86 -7.17
CA LYS A 113 16.37 -22.80 -6.14
C LYS A 113 16.50 -24.27 -6.55
N THR A 114 16.48 -24.56 -7.85
CA THR A 114 16.70 -25.91 -8.37
C THR A 114 18.18 -26.26 -8.50
N GLY A 115 19.09 -25.39 -8.04
CA GLY A 115 20.54 -25.57 -8.11
C GLY A 115 21.16 -25.30 -9.48
N ASP A 116 20.39 -24.79 -10.45
CA ASP A 116 20.96 -24.42 -11.76
C ASP A 116 21.73 -23.12 -11.62
N HIS A 117 22.91 -23.08 -12.21
CA HIS A 117 23.67 -21.86 -12.39
C HIS A 117 23.05 -21.05 -13.53
N VAL A 118 22.81 -19.78 -13.23
CA VAL A 118 22.16 -18.81 -14.10
C VAL A 118 23.18 -17.72 -14.35
N ASN A 119 23.74 -17.70 -15.57
CA ASN A 119 24.70 -16.71 -16.03
C ASN A 119 24.09 -15.95 -17.20
N LEU A 120 23.33 -14.90 -16.93
CA LEU A 120 22.58 -14.18 -17.96
C LEU A 120 23.27 -12.87 -18.29
N VAL A 121 23.62 -12.68 -19.56
CA VAL A 121 23.82 -11.33 -20.10
C VAL A 121 22.45 -10.77 -20.41
N VAL A 122 22.16 -9.60 -19.90
CA VAL A 122 20.87 -8.92 -19.97
C VAL A 122 21.06 -7.57 -20.63
N GLY A 123 20.40 -7.34 -21.77
CA GLY A 123 20.25 -6.03 -22.39
C GLY A 123 18.93 -5.39 -21.97
N ILE A 124 18.95 -4.12 -21.57
CA ILE A 124 17.79 -3.32 -21.18
C ILE A 124 17.66 -2.12 -22.11
N PHE A 125 16.53 -2.02 -22.81
CA PHE A 125 16.26 -0.98 -23.78
C PHE A 125 15.00 -0.20 -23.37
N PRO A 126 15.14 0.85 -22.56
CA PRO A 126 14.02 1.66 -22.10
C PRO A 126 13.58 2.68 -23.17
N SER A 127 12.29 3.00 -23.15
CA SER A 127 11.65 4.09 -23.89
C SER A 127 10.45 4.61 -23.05
N PRO A 128 9.86 5.78 -23.35
CA PRO A 128 8.95 6.47 -22.42
C PRO A 128 7.78 5.64 -21.89
N THR A 129 7.23 4.74 -22.70
CA THR A 129 6.09 3.88 -22.33
C THR A 129 6.37 2.40 -22.49
N ARG A 130 7.61 2.03 -22.85
CA ARG A 130 7.97 0.67 -23.20
C ARG A 130 9.40 0.35 -22.78
N THR A 131 9.58 -0.79 -22.13
CA THR A 131 10.92 -1.32 -21.81
C THR A 131 11.04 -2.70 -22.40
N VAL A 132 12.13 -2.95 -23.15
CA VAL A 132 12.47 -4.28 -23.65
C VAL A 132 13.65 -4.81 -22.85
N LEU A 133 13.53 -6.02 -22.33
CA LEU A 133 14.60 -6.76 -21.69
C LEU A 133 14.88 -8.00 -22.53
N VAL A 134 16.14 -8.16 -22.92
CA VAL A 134 16.63 -9.37 -23.61
C VAL A 134 17.67 -10.02 -22.72
N SER A 135 17.55 -11.32 -22.47
CA SER A 135 18.57 -12.05 -21.75
C SER A 135 18.96 -13.34 -22.44
N ARG A 136 20.25 -13.67 -22.32
CA ARG A 136 20.84 -14.89 -22.87
C ARG A 136 21.80 -15.51 -21.88
N GLN A 137 21.73 -16.83 -21.74
CA GLN A 137 22.66 -17.60 -20.94
C GLN A 137 24.05 -17.65 -21.60
N ILE A 138 25.08 -17.31 -20.85
CA ILE A 138 26.46 -17.73 -21.13
C ILE A 138 26.63 -19.14 -20.58
N LEU A 139 26.89 -20.11 -21.47
CA LEU A 139 27.13 -21.50 -21.07
C LEU A 139 28.59 -21.78 -20.72
N HIS A 140 29.50 -21.03 -21.34
CA HIS A 140 30.94 -21.21 -21.23
C HIS A 140 31.54 -19.87 -20.81
N ASP A 141 31.68 -19.69 -19.50
CA ASP A 141 32.31 -18.53 -18.90
C ASP A 141 33.55 -19.01 -18.14
N GLU A 142 34.72 -18.69 -18.67
CA GLU A 142 36.00 -19.14 -18.10
C GLU A 142 36.21 -18.59 -16.68
N ALA A 143 35.58 -17.47 -16.33
CA ALA A 143 35.66 -16.88 -15.00
C ALA A 143 34.84 -17.63 -13.94
N TRP A 144 33.84 -18.43 -14.35
CA TRP A 144 32.95 -19.16 -13.43
C TRP A 144 33.43 -20.60 -13.13
N GLY A 145 34.51 -21.06 -13.78
CA GLY A 145 35.06 -22.40 -13.55
C GLY A 145 34.09 -23.54 -13.91
N ILE A 146 34.18 -24.66 -13.19
CA ILE A 146 33.36 -25.85 -13.49
C ILE A 146 31.94 -25.65 -12.97
N VAL A 147 30.98 -25.49 -13.89
CA VAL A 147 29.56 -25.31 -13.59
C VAL A 147 28.84 -26.66 -13.52
N PRO A 148 28.45 -27.16 -12.33
CA PRO A 148 27.93 -28.53 -12.19
C PRO A 148 26.60 -28.78 -12.88
N LYS A 149 25.78 -27.73 -13.02
CA LYS A 149 24.41 -27.81 -13.54
C LYS A 149 23.95 -26.47 -14.08
N GLN A 150 23.55 -26.46 -15.35
CA GLN A 150 23.03 -25.27 -16.04
C GLN A 150 22.06 -25.66 -17.17
N ARG A 151 21.55 -24.66 -17.91
CA ARG A 151 20.77 -24.84 -19.14
C ARG A 151 20.81 -23.58 -19.98
N ASN A 152 20.64 -23.74 -21.28
CA ASN A 152 20.51 -22.61 -22.17
C ASN A 152 19.19 -21.89 -21.90
N ARG A 153 19.24 -20.56 -21.83
CA ARG A 153 18.09 -19.69 -21.60
C ARG A 153 18.17 -18.52 -22.55
N LEU A 154 17.04 -18.23 -23.17
CA LEU A 154 16.78 -17.00 -23.89
C LEU A 154 15.45 -16.47 -23.36
N ALA A 155 15.44 -15.21 -22.96
CA ALA A 155 14.21 -14.53 -22.61
C ALA A 155 14.14 -13.17 -23.29
N TRP A 156 12.98 -12.87 -23.86
CA TRP A 156 12.63 -11.56 -24.35
C TRP A 156 11.37 -11.13 -23.63
N PHE A 157 11.49 -10.07 -22.85
CA PHE A 157 10.36 -9.44 -22.20
C PHE A 157 10.15 -8.05 -22.78
N GLU A 158 8.89 -7.71 -22.94
CA GLU A 158 8.49 -6.37 -23.30
C GLU A 158 7.40 -5.93 -22.32
N PHE A 159 7.67 -4.82 -21.66
CA PHE A 159 6.79 -4.18 -20.70
C PHE A 159 6.26 -2.91 -21.36
N VAL A 160 4.94 -2.79 -21.51
CA VAL A 160 4.29 -1.61 -22.09
C VAL A 160 3.36 -0.99 -21.06
N THR A 161 3.63 0.24 -20.66
CA THR A 161 2.76 1.01 -19.78
C THR A 161 1.62 1.61 -20.61
N THR A 162 0.41 1.23 -20.27
CA THR A 162 -0.81 1.74 -20.91
C THR A 162 -1.19 3.12 -20.37
N PRO A 163 -1.99 3.93 -21.10
CA PRO A 163 -2.45 5.24 -20.60
C PRO A 163 -3.24 5.19 -19.28
N LEU A 164 -3.83 4.04 -18.97
CA LEU A 164 -4.59 3.80 -17.74
C LEU A 164 -3.69 3.36 -16.56
N GLY A 165 -2.36 3.30 -16.75
CA GLY A 165 -1.39 2.93 -15.72
C GLY A 165 -1.12 1.43 -15.59
N PHE A 166 -1.81 0.57 -16.33
CA PHE A 166 -1.52 -0.87 -16.34
C PHE A 166 -0.26 -1.20 -17.15
N ILE A 167 0.47 -2.23 -16.74
CA ILE A 167 1.60 -2.77 -17.50
C ILE A 167 1.16 -4.02 -18.27
N HIS A 168 1.27 -3.98 -19.60
CA HIS A 168 1.12 -5.14 -20.46
C HIS A 168 2.49 -5.81 -20.65
N ILE A 169 2.57 -7.12 -20.40
CA ILE A 169 3.82 -7.88 -20.49
C ILE A 169 3.70 -8.90 -21.63
N ARG A 170 4.58 -8.81 -22.62
CA ARG A 170 4.79 -9.86 -23.63
C ARG A 170 6.10 -10.56 -23.35
N ALA A 171 6.09 -11.88 -23.43
CA ALA A 171 7.26 -12.70 -23.12
C ALA A 171 7.46 -13.79 -24.19
N VAL A 172 8.70 -13.92 -24.67
CA VAL A 172 9.16 -15.07 -25.44
C VAL A 172 10.27 -15.72 -24.63
N LEU A 173 10.09 -17.00 -24.30
CA LEU A 173 11.00 -17.79 -23.49
C LEU A 173 11.42 -19.03 -24.26
N GLN A 174 12.72 -19.23 -24.39
CA GLN A 174 13.28 -20.48 -24.91
C GLN A 174 14.27 -21.02 -23.87
N VAL A 175 14.06 -22.26 -23.47
CA VAL A 175 14.84 -22.93 -22.44
C VAL A 175 15.18 -24.32 -22.93
N SER A 176 16.44 -24.72 -22.84
CA SER A 176 16.86 -26.09 -23.17
C SER A 176 16.67 -27.03 -21.98
N HIS A 177 16.87 -28.32 -22.24
CA HIS A 177 17.14 -29.29 -21.19
C HIS A 177 18.31 -28.85 -20.30
N ARG A 178 18.28 -29.31 -19.06
CA ARG A 178 19.43 -29.18 -18.15
C ARG A 178 20.61 -29.97 -18.68
N ILE A 179 21.78 -29.40 -18.49
CA ILE A 179 23.07 -30.01 -18.77
C ILE A 179 23.84 -30.02 -17.46
N THR A 180 24.44 -31.16 -17.15
CA THR A 180 25.32 -31.37 -16.01
C THR A 180 26.71 -31.74 -16.51
N ASN A 181 27.66 -31.89 -15.59
CA ASN A 181 28.99 -32.42 -15.90
C ASN A 181 28.96 -33.85 -16.48
N HIS A 182 27.84 -34.57 -16.32
CA HIS A 182 27.64 -35.91 -16.88
C HIS A 182 26.89 -35.91 -18.21
N GLY A 183 26.56 -34.73 -18.75
CA GLY A 183 25.79 -34.57 -19.97
C GLY A 183 24.35 -34.06 -19.74
N PRO A 184 23.50 -34.12 -20.79
CA PRO A 184 22.10 -33.71 -20.71
C PRO A 184 21.31 -34.53 -19.69
N VAL A 185 20.38 -33.88 -18.99
CA VAL A 185 19.44 -34.55 -18.08
C VAL A 185 18.31 -35.17 -18.89
N ASP A 186 17.97 -36.42 -18.57
CA ASP A 186 16.87 -37.13 -19.20
C ASP A 186 15.51 -36.43 -18.98
N MET A 187 14.67 -36.48 -20.01
CA MET A 187 13.38 -35.80 -20.03
C MET A 187 12.43 -36.15 -18.88
N PRO A 188 12.25 -37.43 -18.48
CA PRO A 188 11.43 -37.79 -17.33
C PRO A 188 11.94 -37.22 -16.00
N VAL A 189 13.26 -37.16 -15.83
CA VAL A 189 13.90 -36.59 -14.65
C VAL A 189 13.65 -35.08 -14.61
N GLU A 190 13.83 -34.40 -15.75
CA GLU A 190 13.53 -32.98 -15.85
C GLU A 190 12.06 -32.67 -15.60
N ALA A 191 11.14 -33.43 -16.21
CA ALA A 191 9.70 -33.24 -16.02
C ALA A 191 9.29 -33.39 -14.54
N SER A 192 9.83 -34.39 -13.84
CA SER A 192 9.60 -34.56 -12.40
C SER A 192 10.01 -33.34 -11.58
N MET A 193 11.12 -32.67 -11.93
CA MET A 193 11.53 -31.41 -11.27
C MET A 193 10.55 -30.26 -11.48
N TRP A 194 9.77 -30.29 -12.56
CA TRP A 194 8.70 -29.34 -12.84
C TRP A 194 7.35 -29.80 -12.27
N GLY A 195 7.30 -30.92 -11.54
CA GLY A 195 6.05 -31.53 -11.07
C GLY A 195 5.20 -32.13 -12.21
N CYS A 196 5.79 -32.33 -13.39
CA CYS A 196 5.13 -32.88 -14.56
C CYS A 196 5.33 -34.40 -14.61
N ASP A 197 4.25 -35.15 -14.73
CA ASP A 197 4.30 -36.61 -14.86
C ASP A 197 4.21 -37.02 -16.34
N LEU A 198 5.23 -37.76 -16.80
CA LEU A 198 5.30 -38.30 -18.16
C LEU A 198 4.92 -39.78 -18.25
N ARG A 199 4.56 -40.44 -17.13
CA ARG A 199 4.11 -41.84 -17.15
C ARG A 199 2.88 -41.99 -18.05
N GLY A 200 2.92 -42.97 -18.95
CA GLY A 200 1.85 -43.22 -19.93
C GLY A 200 1.85 -42.25 -21.13
N VAL A 201 2.79 -41.30 -21.23
CA VAL A 201 2.96 -40.44 -22.40
C VAL A 201 4.01 -41.08 -23.33
N PRO A 202 3.72 -41.28 -24.63
CA PRO A 202 4.72 -41.73 -25.60
C PRO A 202 5.92 -40.76 -25.70
N PRO A 203 7.17 -41.26 -25.84
CA PRO A 203 8.37 -40.41 -25.88
C PRO A 203 8.34 -39.25 -26.89
N PRO A 204 7.82 -39.42 -28.12
CA PRO A 204 7.72 -38.31 -29.08
C PRO A 204 6.84 -37.14 -28.62
N LEU A 205 5.97 -37.36 -27.63
CA LEU A 205 5.04 -36.35 -27.10
C LEU A 205 5.53 -35.70 -25.80
N TRP A 206 6.63 -36.17 -25.21
CA TRP A 206 7.12 -35.66 -23.93
C TRP A 206 7.39 -34.16 -23.95
N GLU A 207 8.03 -33.65 -25.00
CA GLU A 207 8.34 -32.21 -25.10
C GLU A 207 7.06 -31.37 -25.16
N SER A 208 6.08 -31.79 -25.97
CA SER A 208 4.80 -31.07 -26.06
C SER A 208 4.02 -31.13 -24.75
N ARG A 209 4.08 -32.24 -24.02
CA ARG A 209 3.43 -32.38 -22.72
C ARG A 209 4.08 -31.47 -21.69
N LEU A 210 5.40 -31.55 -21.54
CA LEU A 210 6.16 -30.73 -20.60
C LEU A 210 5.96 -29.24 -20.88
N ARG A 211 6.04 -28.81 -22.15
CA ARG A 211 5.83 -27.41 -22.54
C ARG A 211 4.46 -26.90 -22.11
N ARG A 212 3.40 -27.69 -22.34
CA ARG A 212 2.03 -27.34 -21.95
C ARG A 212 1.91 -27.15 -20.44
N ASP A 213 2.41 -28.11 -19.67
CA ASP A 213 2.31 -28.10 -18.21
C ASP A 213 3.13 -26.94 -17.61
N VAL A 214 4.34 -26.69 -18.11
CA VAL A 214 5.18 -25.56 -17.69
C VAL A 214 4.56 -24.21 -18.05
N LEU A 215 3.95 -24.05 -19.22
CA LEU A 215 3.24 -22.82 -19.59
C LEU A 215 2.05 -22.56 -18.65
N GLY A 216 1.33 -23.59 -18.22
CA GLY A 216 0.29 -23.48 -17.19
C GLY A 216 0.84 -22.98 -15.84
N LEU A 217 2.02 -23.45 -15.44
CA LEU A 217 2.70 -22.96 -14.23
C LEU A 217 3.19 -21.51 -14.37
N MET A 218 3.57 -21.09 -15.58
CA MET A 218 4.02 -19.72 -15.86
C MET A 218 2.90 -18.70 -15.69
N SER A 219 1.63 -19.00 -16.03
CA SER A 219 0.52 -18.09 -15.74
C SER A 219 0.36 -17.80 -14.24
N ILE A 220 0.59 -18.80 -13.38
CA ILE A 220 0.55 -18.66 -11.91
C ILE A 220 1.79 -17.87 -11.43
N SER A 221 2.94 -18.09 -12.05
CA SER A 221 4.20 -17.45 -11.68
C SER A 221 4.25 -15.98 -12.10
N LEU A 222 3.70 -15.64 -13.27
CA LEU A 222 3.51 -14.25 -13.72
C LEU A 222 2.48 -13.51 -12.86
N ALA A 223 1.43 -14.19 -12.39
CA ALA A 223 0.53 -13.62 -11.37
C ALA A 223 1.28 -13.29 -10.06
N LYS A 224 2.24 -14.12 -9.64
CA LYS A 224 3.13 -13.81 -8.50
C LYS A 224 4.10 -12.66 -8.80
N VAL A 225 4.60 -12.55 -10.04
CA VAL A 225 5.44 -11.41 -10.46
C VAL A 225 4.65 -10.10 -10.40
N LYS A 226 3.36 -10.08 -10.76
CA LYS A 226 2.46 -8.93 -10.53
C LYS A 226 2.41 -8.55 -9.04
N THR A 227 2.21 -9.54 -8.16
CA THR A 227 2.20 -9.32 -6.70
C THR A 227 3.54 -8.82 -6.15
N ILE A 228 4.68 -9.25 -6.72
CA ILE A 228 6.03 -8.87 -6.29
C ILE A 228 6.45 -7.50 -6.84
N LEU A 229 6.02 -7.16 -8.06
CA LEU A 229 6.26 -5.84 -8.68
C LEU A 229 5.25 -4.78 -8.22
N GLY A 230 4.28 -5.13 -7.37
CA GLY A 230 3.32 -4.18 -6.81
C GLY A 230 2.38 -3.57 -7.85
N VAL A 231 1.94 -4.37 -8.84
CA VAL A 231 0.90 -4.00 -9.82
C VAL A 231 -0.28 -4.95 -9.72
#